data_AF-A0A528D6J9-F1
#
_entry.id   AF-A0A528D6J9-F1
#
_cell.length_a   1.000
_cell.length_b   1.000
_cell.length_c   1.000
_cell.angle_alpha   90.00
_cell.angle_beta   90.00
_cell.angle_gamma   90.00
#
_symmetry.space_group_name_H-M   'P 1'
#
loop_
_entity.id
_entity.type
_entity.pdbx_description
1 polymer ?
#
loop_
_entity_poly.entity_id
_entity_poly.type
_entity_poly.pdbx_seq_one_letter_code
_entity_poly.pdbx_strand_id
1 'polypeptide(L)' 'AATRKLKNDPRVTRVGQVLRKLSLDELPQIINILQGDMSLVGPRPVVRDELEIYGSAAVYYLKSRPGLTGLW' A
#
# COMPACT_ATOMS: atom_id res chain seq x y z
N ALA A 1 -8.00 1.28 -14.57
CA ALA A 1 -7.72 1.00 -13.15
C ALA A 1 -9.04 0.89 -12.40
N ALA A 2 -9.41 -0.30 -11.94
CA ALA A 2 -10.64 -0.48 -11.17
C ALA A 2 -10.48 0.22 -9.81
N THR A 3 -11.23 1.29 -9.59
CA THR A 3 -11.33 1.97 -8.30
C THR A 3 -12.01 1.04 -7.30
N ARG A 4 -11.23 0.20 -6.61
CA ARG A 4 -11.71 -0.66 -5.50
C ARG A 4 -12.22 0.14 -4.29
N LYS A 5 -12.05 1.47 -4.27
CA LYS A 5 -12.62 2.36 -3.25
C LYS A 5 -14.06 2.72 -3.64
N LEU A 6 -15.03 2.18 -2.92
CA LEU A 6 -16.42 2.64 -2.95
C LEU A 6 -16.45 4.14 -2.58
N LYS A 7 -17.09 4.97 -3.43
CA LYS A 7 -17.18 6.43 -3.20
C LYS A 7 -17.91 6.77 -1.90
N ASN A 8 -18.97 6.03 -1.58
CA ASN A 8 -19.77 6.17 -0.36
C ASN A 8 -19.86 4.81 0.34
N ASP A 9 -18.80 4.42 1.04
CA ASP A 9 -18.78 3.19 1.83
C ASP A 9 -19.52 3.41 3.16
N PRO A 10 -20.68 2.75 3.39
CA PRO A 10 -21.49 2.95 4.60
C PRO A 10 -20.77 2.49 5.88
N ARG A 11 -19.66 1.75 5.77
CA ARG A 11 -18.84 1.29 6.91
C ARG A 11 -17.90 2.37 7.44
N VAL A 12 -17.72 3.47 6.71
CA VAL A 12 -16.79 4.55 7.10
C VAL A 12 -17.50 5.54 8.01
N THR A 13 -17.09 5.58 9.27
CA THR A 13 -17.59 6.55 10.26
C THR A 13 -17.08 7.96 10.00
N ARG A 14 -17.63 8.98 10.68
CA ARG A 14 -17.12 10.36 10.61
C ARG A 14 -15.62 10.44 10.94
N VAL A 15 -15.17 9.68 11.93
CA VAL A 15 -13.74 9.59 12.28
C VAL A 15 -12.94 8.94 11.15
N GLY A 16 -13.42 7.82 10.61
CA GLY A 16 -12.78 7.14 9.48
C GLY A 16 -12.68 8.02 8.23
N GLN A 17 -13.66 8.90 7.99
CA GLN A 17 -13.61 9.89 6.90
C GLN A 17 -12.48 10.90 7.10
N VAL A 18 -12.30 11.41 8.32
CA VAL A 18 -11.20 12.35 8.64
C VAL A 18 -9.85 11.67 8.50
N LEU A 19 -9.69 10.45 9.03
CA LEU A 19 -8.44 9.69 8.92
C LEU A 19 -8.04 9.49 7.45
N ARG A 20 -8.96 9.05 6.60
CA ARG A 20 -8.71 8.85 5.16
C ARG A 20 -8.47 10.14 4.39
N LYS A 21 -9.15 11.24 4.76
CA LYS A 21 -8.99 12.54 4.12
C LYS A 21 -7.62 13.15 4.39
N LEU A 22 -7.07 12.89 5.57
CA LEU A 22 -5.78 13.39 6.02
C LEU A 22 -4.66 12.35 5.86
N SER A 23 -4.93 11.19 5.26
CA SER A 23 -4.02 10.05 5.14
C SER A 23 -3.41 9.57 6.46
N LEU A 24 -4.11 9.79 7.58
CA LEU A 24 -3.65 9.40 8.91
C LEU A 24 -3.72 7.88 9.13
N ASP A 25 -4.49 7.17 8.30
CA ASP A 25 -4.54 5.71 8.25
C ASP A 25 -3.22 5.08 7.74
N GLU A 26 -2.33 5.88 7.14
CA GLU A 26 -1.01 5.44 6.68
C GLU A 26 0.09 5.56 7.76
N LEU A 27 -0.16 6.29 8.86
CA LEU A 27 0.82 6.49 9.94
C LEU A 27 1.39 5.19 10.52
N PRO A 28 0.60 4.10 10.70
CA PRO A 28 1.15 2.82 11.15
C PRO A 28 2.25 2.26 10.22
N GLN A 29 2.23 2.55 8.91
CA GLN A 29 3.26 2.08 7.99
C GLN A 29 4.61 2.75 8.22
N ILE A 30 4.64 3.95 8.82
CA ILE A 30 5.89 4.61 9.21
C ILE A 30 6.64 3.77 10.24
N ILE A 31 5.92 3.07 11.13
CA ILE A 31 6.54 2.17 12.11
C ILE A 31 7.25 1.01 11.39
N ASN A 32 6.65 0.44 10.34
CA ASN A 32 7.28 -0.62 9.54
C ASN A 32 8.54 -0.12 8.83
N ILE A 33 8.59 1.15 8.42
CA ILE A 33 9.80 1.77 7.86
C ILE A 33 10.89 1.85 8.93
N LEU A 34 10.54 2.27 10.15
CA LEU A 34 11.48 2.35 11.26
C LEU A 34 11.97 0.96 11.72
N GLN A 35 11.13 -0.07 11.59
CA GLN A 35 11.49 -1.47 11.87
C GLN A 35 12.33 -2.11 10.75
N GLY A 36 12.37 -1.50 9.56
CA GLY A 36 13.16 -1.96 8.42
C GLY A 36 12.44 -2.94 7.48
N ASP A 37 11.14 -3.18 7.71
CA ASP A 37 10.30 -4.04 6.86
C ASP A 37 9.87 -3.33 5.57
N MET A 38 9.75 -2.00 5.63
CA MET A 38 9.40 -1.13 4.49
C MET A 38 10.47 -0.06 4.26
N SER A 39 10.43 0.56 3.07
CA SER A 39 11.19 1.76 2.74
C SER A 39 10.28 2.97 2.49
N LEU A 40 10.84 4.17 2.55
CA LEU A 40 10.13 5.38 2.10
C LEU A 40 9.84 5.32 0.59
N VAL A 41 10.83 4.93 -0.22
CA VAL A 41 10.71 4.78 -1.68
C VAL A 41 10.97 3.32 -2.06
N GLY A 42 10.04 2.71 -2.79
CA GLY A 42 10.11 1.30 -3.19
C GLY A 42 8.85 0.85 -3.95
N PRO A 43 8.84 -0.38 -4.48
CA PRO A 43 7.66 -0.95 -5.12
C PRO A 43 6.48 -1.05 -4.15
N ARG A 44 5.25 -0.89 -4.66
CA ARG A 44 4.03 -1.00 -3.84
C ARG A 44 3.93 -2.39 -3.18
N PRO A 45 3.48 -2.51 -1.92
CA PRO A 45 3.12 -3.82 -1.37
C PRO A 45 1.99 -4.44 -2.20
N VAL A 46 2.22 -5.64 -2.75
CA VAL A 46 1.24 -6.41 -3.54
C VAL A 46 0.85 -7.67 -2.80
N VAL A 47 -0.36 -8.16 -3.04
CA VAL A 47 -0.80 -9.47 -2.53
C VAL A 47 -0.26 -10.60 -3.41
N ARG A 48 -0.25 -11.84 -2.89
CA ARG A 48 0.28 -12.99 -3.63
C ARG A 48 -0.40 -13.19 -4.99
N ASP A 49 -1.71 -13.01 -5.03
CA ASP A 49 -2.49 -13.14 -6.27
C ASP A 49 -2.11 -12.09 -7.33
N GLU A 50 -1.63 -10.91 -6.91
CA GLU A 50 -1.16 -9.87 -7.83
C GLU A 50 0.25 -10.19 -8.37
N LEU A 51 1.03 -11.04 -7.69
CA LEU A 51 2.35 -11.47 -8.18
C LEU A 51 2.25 -12.33 -9.44
N GLU A 52 1.12 -13.02 -9.65
CA GLU A 52 0.88 -13.82 -10.87
C GLU A 52 0.98 -12.96 -12.14
N ILE A 53 0.57 -11.69 -12.05
CA ILE A 53 0.64 -10.72 -13.17
C ILE A 53 2.09 -10.48 -13.60
N TYR A 54 3.04 -10.51 -12.65
CA TYR A 54 4.45 -10.27 -12.92
C TYR A 54 5.19 -11.52 -13.43
N GLY A 55 4.58 -12.71 -13.32
CA GLY A 55 5.15 -13.97 -13.80
C GLY A 55 6.60 -14.19 -13.35
N SER A 56 7.49 -14.48 -14.30
CA SER A 56 8.92 -14.68 -14.02
C SER A 56 9.64 -13.42 -13.51
N ALA A 57 9.08 -12.23 -13.74
CA ALA A 57 9.66 -10.98 -13.28
C ALA A 57 9.37 -10.68 -11.79
N ALA A 58 8.47 -11.43 -11.15
CA ALA A 58 8.12 -11.26 -9.73
C ALA A 58 9.36 -11.35 -8.81
N VAL A 59 10.35 -12.16 -9.18
CA VAL A 59 11.60 -12.28 -8.42
C VAL A 59 12.37 -10.96 -8.34
N TYR A 60 12.30 -10.10 -9.36
CA TYR A 60 12.95 -8.79 -9.34
C TYR A 60 12.14 -7.79 -8.51
N TYR A 61 10.81 -7.88 -8.55
CA TYR A 61 9.92 -7.07 -7.74
C TYR A 61 10.17 -7.30 -6.23
N LEU A 62 10.29 -8.57 -5.84
CA LEU A 62 10.46 -9.00 -4.44
C LEU A 62 11.89 -8.81 -3.89
N LYS A 63 12.86 -8.44 -4.73
CA LYS A 63 14.24 -8.15 -4.28
C LYS A 63 14.37 -6.81 -3.56
N SER A 64 13.42 -5.90 -3.75
CA SER A 64 13.40 -4.58 -3.13
C SER A 64 12.43 -4.56 -1.96
N ARG A 65 12.77 -3.79 -0.91
CA ARG A 65 11.81 -3.53 0.17
C ARG A 65 10.60 -2.79 -0.37
N PRO A 66 9.38 -3.15 0.05
CA PRO A 66 8.18 -2.43 -0.36
C PRO A 66 8.22 -0.98 0.14
N GLY A 67 7.74 -0.06 -0.68
CA GLY A 67 7.76 1.38 -0.44
C GLY A 67 6.41 1.94 -0.01
N LEU A 68 6.45 2.98 0.84
CA LEU A 68 5.29 3.85 1.08
C LEU A 68 4.91 4.65 -0.17
N THR A 69 5.91 5.07 -0.95
CA THR A 69 5.74 5.67 -2.28
C THR A 69 6.73 5.06 -3.27
N GLY A 70 6.52 5.25 -4.58
CA GLY A 70 7.41 4.72 -5.60
C GLY A 70 6.81 4.75 -7.01
N LEU A 71 7.58 4.20 -7.95
CA LEU A 71 7.13 4.00 -9.33
C LEU A 71 6.02 2.94 -9.37
N TRP A 72 4.98 3.24 -10.14
CA TRP A 72 3.80 2.40 -10.36
C TRP A 72 3.93 1.59 -11.65
#